data_AF-A0A661ZTG0-F1
#
_entry.id   AF-A0A661ZTG0-F1
#
_cell.length_a   1.000
_cell.length_b   1.000
_cell.length_c   1.000
_cell.angle_alpha   90.00
_cell.angle_beta   90.00
_cell.angle_gamma   90.00
#
_symmetry.space_group_name_H-M   'P 1'
#
loop_
_entity.id
_entity.type
_entity.pdbx_description
1 polymer ?
#
loop_
_entity_poly.entity_id
_entity_poly.type
_entity_poly.pdbx_seq_one_letter_code
_entity_poly.pdbx_strand_id
1 'polypeptide(L)'
;MGENNSADGPASFVGGINSSADGGYSFAFGNTAQSLSPHSVALGAMTTANGSSSFALGKFCKADGASAFVIGSGQSSSNIFTNSTHHSLMVGFNSDLPTLFVGGSIGLGLTGKIGIGDVTDPHAKLHIKADDGENVDLLLEPGGSSNFAKIKFGEISLNNSPNRIEAKQAGNMDFYTASDYVFRDGNVGIGEHNPDEKLVVDGNIKQSPEFHILSDKIKATGANGLMLQDGTGNGIVVNNGGKVGIGPDATNPSSELEVDGTIFTKHFRLDNSSGSSGPLTGFDGYLLQADEYGNASWADPTSINDGDWETNGDDIYNMNSGNIGIGIVAPESPLHIDSNIGNTNATFFKVSNEGTSIEGGGTTYIGKKAGN
;
A
#
# COMPACT_ATOMS: atom_id res chain seq x y z
N MET A 1 11.08 -2.27 74.15
CA MET A 1 11.50 -3.65 74.56
C MET A 1 12.78 -4.02 73.85
N GLY A 2 13.70 -4.78 74.45
CA GLY A 2 15.01 -5.08 73.87
C GLY A 2 16.13 -4.12 74.33
N GLU A 3 17.20 -3.97 73.56
CA GLU A 3 18.46 -3.31 74.00
C GLU A 3 18.61 -1.88 73.43
N ASN A 4 19.02 -0.93 74.27
CA ASN A 4 19.39 0.46 73.88
C ASN A 4 18.35 1.17 72.99
N ASN A 5 17.08 1.13 73.35
CA ASN A 5 16.03 1.80 72.59
C ASN A 5 15.56 3.08 73.31
N SER A 6 15.19 4.11 72.54
CA SER A 6 14.57 5.35 73.05
C SER A 6 13.14 5.52 72.54
N ALA A 7 12.24 5.98 73.40
CA ALA A 7 10.85 6.28 73.06
C ALA A 7 10.50 7.66 73.62
N ASP A 8 10.96 8.70 72.94
CA ASP A 8 10.90 10.09 73.41
C ASP A 8 9.60 10.80 72.96
N GLY A 9 8.97 10.31 71.90
CA GLY A 9 7.73 10.87 71.39
C GLY A 9 6.51 10.53 72.27
N PRO A 10 5.55 11.45 72.47
CA PRO A 10 4.32 11.16 73.22
C PRO A 10 3.52 10.05 72.53
N ALA A 11 3.06 9.06 73.30
CA ALA A 11 2.35 7.88 72.78
C ALA A 11 3.12 7.07 71.72
N SER A 12 4.46 7.08 71.77
CA SER A 12 5.32 6.29 70.89
C SER A 12 5.50 4.84 71.36
N PHE A 13 5.95 3.98 70.44
CA PHE A 13 6.36 2.61 70.76
C PHE A 13 7.72 2.29 70.14
N VAL A 14 8.60 1.63 70.92
CA VAL A 14 9.90 1.16 70.44
C VAL A 14 10.20 -0.29 70.85
N GLY A 15 10.73 -1.09 69.92
CA GLY A 15 11.20 -2.44 70.19
C GLY A 15 12.38 -2.90 69.33
N GLY A 16 13.21 -3.80 69.86
CA GLY A 16 14.37 -4.36 69.16
C GLY A 16 15.70 -3.90 69.74
N ILE A 17 16.66 -3.47 68.90
CA ILE A 17 18.03 -3.09 69.30
C ILE A 17 18.36 -1.72 68.70
N ASN A 18 18.92 -0.81 69.50
CA ASN A 18 19.42 0.50 69.06
C ASN A 18 18.38 1.35 68.28
N SER A 19 17.09 1.21 68.57
CA SER A 19 16.00 1.86 67.82
C SER A 19 15.44 3.08 68.57
N SER A 20 14.87 4.04 67.85
CA SER A 20 14.33 5.28 68.41
C SER A 20 12.95 5.62 67.85
N ALA A 21 12.04 6.07 68.72
CA ALA A 21 10.73 6.57 68.37
C ALA A 21 10.53 7.98 68.96
N ASP A 22 10.93 9.00 68.21
CA ASP A 22 11.06 10.39 68.69
C ASP A 22 9.81 11.22 68.34
N GLY A 23 9.04 10.79 67.35
CA GLY A 23 7.81 11.43 66.92
C GLY A 23 6.61 11.14 67.82
N GLY A 24 5.70 12.11 67.97
CA GLY A 24 4.41 11.84 68.61
C GLY A 24 3.62 10.75 67.86
N TYR A 25 3.09 9.76 68.57
CA TYR A 25 2.40 8.59 68.00
C TYR A 25 3.25 7.76 67.02
N SER A 26 4.58 7.83 67.11
CA SER A 26 5.46 7.10 66.20
C SER A 26 5.68 5.65 66.64
N PHE A 27 6.03 4.78 65.69
CA PHE A 27 6.32 3.36 65.95
C PHE A 27 7.67 2.96 65.34
N ALA A 28 8.60 2.48 66.15
CA ALA A 28 9.87 1.93 65.67
C ALA A 28 10.07 0.48 66.16
N PHE A 29 10.36 -0.45 65.24
CA PHE A 29 10.68 -1.82 65.62
C PHE A 29 11.74 -2.46 64.73
N GLY A 30 12.82 -2.97 65.32
CA GLY A 30 13.87 -3.71 64.61
C GLY A 30 15.29 -3.43 65.11
N ASN A 31 16.27 -3.41 64.20
CA ASN A 31 17.67 -3.12 64.55
C ASN A 31 18.04 -1.77 63.97
N THR A 32 18.29 -0.76 64.79
CA THR A 32 18.56 0.62 64.33
C THR A 32 17.38 1.19 63.52
N ALA A 33 16.14 0.92 63.94
CA ALA A 33 14.94 1.51 63.36
C ALA A 33 14.67 2.89 64.00
N GLN A 34 14.41 3.91 63.20
CA GLN A 34 14.26 5.29 63.66
C GLN A 34 12.98 5.91 63.13
N SER A 35 12.06 6.28 64.01
CA SER A 35 10.81 6.95 63.67
C SER A 35 10.82 8.36 64.25
N LEU A 36 11.21 9.35 63.44
CA LEU A 36 11.64 10.67 63.94
C LEU A 36 10.55 11.75 63.91
N SER A 37 9.47 11.54 63.16
CA SER A 37 8.39 12.52 62.98
C SER A 37 7.02 12.04 63.49
N PRO A 38 6.06 12.93 63.75
CA PRO A 38 4.73 12.53 64.22
C PRO A 38 4.05 11.53 63.27
N HIS A 39 3.39 10.52 63.84
CA HIS A 39 2.70 9.44 63.12
C HIS A 39 3.59 8.62 62.17
N SER A 40 4.91 8.75 62.25
CA SER A 40 5.83 7.97 61.43
C SER A 40 5.92 6.52 61.91
N VAL A 41 6.29 5.61 61.00
CA VAL A 41 6.50 4.19 61.31
C VAL A 41 7.79 3.70 60.66
N ALA A 42 8.72 3.16 61.45
CA ALA A 42 9.95 2.51 60.99
C ALA A 42 9.98 1.04 61.43
N LEU A 43 10.03 0.11 60.49
CA LEU A 43 9.99 -1.33 60.75
C LEU A 43 11.10 -2.06 59.99
N GLY A 44 12.02 -2.69 60.71
CA GLY A 44 13.10 -3.51 60.16
C GLY A 44 14.49 -3.03 60.54
N ALA A 45 15.50 -3.31 59.71
CA ALA A 45 16.90 -3.07 60.06
C ALA A 45 17.48 -1.83 59.34
N MET A 46 18.00 -0.87 60.09
CA MET A 46 18.50 0.40 59.55
C MET A 46 17.45 1.10 58.69
N THR A 47 16.24 1.25 59.25
CA THR A 47 15.12 1.94 58.59
C THR A 47 14.85 3.26 59.28
N THR A 48 14.53 4.29 58.51
CA THR A 48 14.30 5.65 59.05
C THR A 48 13.04 6.25 58.45
N ALA A 49 12.09 6.64 59.30
CA ALA A 49 10.86 7.34 58.92
C ALA A 49 10.94 8.79 59.41
N ASN A 50 11.36 9.68 58.51
CA ASN A 50 11.66 11.09 58.78
C ASN A 50 10.47 12.02 58.49
N GLY A 51 9.61 11.67 57.52
CA GLY A 51 8.45 12.48 57.19
C GLY A 51 7.32 12.33 58.22
N SER A 52 6.53 13.37 58.44
CA SER A 52 5.26 13.23 59.19
C SER A 52 4.37 12.23 58.48
N SER A 53 3.75 11.31 59.24
CA SER A 53 2.89 10.24 58.70
C SER A 53 3.57 9.35 57.66
N SER A 54 4.91 9.27 57.67
CA SER A 54 5.69 8.43 56.75
C SER A 54 5.82 6.99 57.25
N PHE A 55 6.12 6.07 56.34
CA PHE A 55 6.23 4.65 56.65
C PHE A 55 7.45 4.05 55.94
N ALA A 56 8.41 3.50 56.69
CA ALA A 56 9.59 2.82 56.17
C ALA A 56 9.61 1.36 56.64
N LEU A 57 9.62 0.42 55.69
CA LEU A 57 9.63 -1.02 55.95
C LEU A 57 10.73 -1.74 55.19
N GLY A 58 11.54 -2.52 55.92
CA GLY A 58 12.49 -3.47 55.36
C GLY A 58 13.92 -3.28 55.87
N LYS A 59 14.90 -3.12 54.97
CA LYS A 59 16.32 -2.95 55.37
C LYS A 59 16.97 -1.82 54.59
N PHE A 60 17.69 -0.92 55.25
CA PHE A 60 18.30 0.25 54.59
C PHE A 60 17.26 1.06 53.80
N CYS A 61 16.13 1.39 54.43
CA CYS A 61 15.04 2.15 53.82
C CYS A 61 14.82 3.47 54.53
N LYS A 62 14.52 4.53 53.80
CA LYS A 62 14.27 5.86 54.36
C LYS A 62 13.05 6.53 53.74
N ALA A 63 12.04 6.83 54.55
CA ALA A 63 10.88 7.62 54.13
C ALA A 63 11.04 9.07 54.62
N ASP A 64 11.52 9.96 53.74
CA ASP A 64 11.87 11.35 54.08
C ASP A 64 10.73 12.33 53.80
N GLY A 65 9.91 12.07 52.78
CA GLY A 65 8.75 12.90 52.44
C GLY A 65 7.59 12.75 53.43
N ALA A 66 6.80 13.81 53.64
CA ALA A 66 5.58 13.70 54.44
C ALA A 66 4.56 12.80 53.74
N SER A 67 3.96 11.87 54.48
CA SER A 67 3.08 10.82 53.95
C SER A 67 3.77 9.97 52.86
N ALA A 68 5.09 9.87 52.86
CA ALA A 68 5.85 8.99 51.97
C ALA A 68 5.94 7.58 52.54
N PHE A 69 5.80 6.59 51.68
CA PHE A 69 5.88 5.18 52.01
C PHE A 69 7.06 4.55 51.26
N VAL A 70 7.83 3.72 51.96
CA VAL A 70 8.91 2.89 51.42
C VAL A 70 8.73 1.47 51.90
N ILE A 71 8.72 0.53 50.96
CA ILE A 71 8.71 -0.91 51.25
C ILE A 71 9.82 -1.53 50.40
N GLY A 72 10.85 -2.10 51.03
CA GLY A 72 11.96 -2.60 50.23
C GLY A 72 13.22 -3.00 50.96
N SER A 73 14.31 -3.05 50.19
CA SER A 73 15.65 -3.16 50.73
C SER A 73 16.65 -2.32 49.95
N GLY A 74 17.31 -1.37 50.61
CA GLY A 74 18.51 -0.74 50.07
C GLY A 74 19.67 -1.74 49.97
N GLN A 75 20.69 -1.40 49.19
CA GLN A 75 21.85 -2.27 49.00
C GLN A 75 22.77 -2.27 50.23
N SER A 76 22.93 -1.11 50.89
CA SER A 76 23.84 -0.94 52.03
C SER A 76 23.48 0.32 52.85
N SER A 77 24.25 0.61 53.92
CA SER A 77 24.11 1.86 54.67
C SER A 77 24.58 3.10 53.90
N SER A 78 25.33 2.93 52.80
CA SER A 78 25.69 4.02 51.88
C SER A 78 24.69 4.18 50.72
N ASN A 79 23.91 3.13 50.44
CA ASN A 79 22.95 3.05 49.33
C ASN A 79 21.57 2.71 49.90
N ILE A 80 21.00 3.69 50.60
CA ILE A 80 19.71 3.60 51.27
C ILE A 80 18.60 3.85 50.26
N PHE A 81 17.62 2.95 50.22
CA PHE A 81 16.43 3.13 49.39
C PHE A 81 15.54 4.22 49.98
N THR A 82 15.51 5.39 49.33
CA THR A 82 14.94 6.61 49.91
C THR A 82 13.76 7.13 49.11
N ASN A 83 12.62 7.39 49.78
CA ASN A 83 11.50 8.12 49.23
C ASN A 83 11.38 9.50 49.88
N SER A 84 11.79 10.52 49.15
CA SER A 84 11.70 11.93 49.56
C SER A 84 10.44 12.62 49.02
N THR A 85 9.64 11.92 48.21
CA THR A 85 8.48 12.49 47.53
C THR A 85 7.26 12.42 48.45
N HIS A 86 6.65 13.58 48.73
CA HIS A 86 5.47 13.67 49.58
C HIS A 86 4.29 12.91 48.97
N HIS A 87 3.43 12.33 49.82
CA HIS A 87 2.21 11.62 49.42
C HIS A 87 2.44 10.55 48.34
N SER A 88 3.47 9.72 48.51
CA SER A 88 3.87 8.73 47.50
C SER A 88 4.27 7.39 48.11
N LEU A 89 4.30 6.36 47.28
CA LEU A 89 4.80 5.03 47.63
C LEU A 89 5.97 4.66 46.71
N MET A 90 7.05 4.14 47.28
CA MET A 90 8.13 3.49 46.56
C MET A 90 8.30 2.05 47.02
N VAL A 91 8.48 1.15 46.05
CA VAL A 91 8.81 -0.26 46.27
C VAL A 91 10.03 -0.62 45.44
N GLY A 92 10.99 -1.29 46.05
CA GLY A 92 12.26 -1.66 45.42
C GLY A 92 13.10 -2.56 46.31
N PHE A 93 13.95 -3.41 45.73
CA PHE A 93 14.75 -4.37 46.48
C PHE A 93 16.17 -4.42 45.93
N ASN A 94 17.14 -4.47 46.85
CA ASN A 94 18.57 -4.48 46.55
C ASN A 94 19.03 -3.33 45.62
N SER A 95 18.45 -2.15 45.80
CA SER A 95 18.73 -0.94 45.00
C SER A 95 18.48 0.30 45.85
N ASP A 96 19.09 1.42 45.49
CA ASP A 96 18.72 2.76 45.98
C ASP A 96 17.70 3.47 45.07
N LEU A 97 17.33 2.85 43.95
CA LEU A 97 16.32 3.34 43.00
C LEU A 97 15.01 2.53 43.07
N PRO A 98 13.84 3.15 42.83
CA PRO A 98 12.56 2.46 42.93
C PRO A 98 12.27 1.61 41.71
N THR A 99 11.89 0.35 41.94
CA THR A 99 11.29 -0.48 40.88
C THR A 99 9.88 -0.01 40.56
N LEU A 100 9.09 0.34 41.59
CA LEU A 100 7.72 0.85 41.47
C LEU A 100 7.58 2.15 42.26
N PHE A 101 6.99 3.15 41.62
CA PHE A 101 6.59 4.41 42.24
C PHE A 101 5.10 4.66 42.01
N VAL A 102 4.40 5.09 43.06
CA VAL A 102 3.03 5.60 42.98
C VAL A 102 3.01 7.01 43.53
N GLY A 103 2.79 8.00 42.66
CA GLY A 103 2.75 9.41 43.02
C GLY A 103 1.40 9.85 43.57
N GLY A 104 1.41 10.92 44.36
CA GLY A 104 0.18 11.57 44.84
C GLY A 104 -0.67 12.12 43.69
N SER A 105 -1.97 12.28 43.95
CA SER A 105 -2.87 13.00 43.04
C SER A 105 -2.58 14.51 43.07
N ILE A 106 -2.78 15.19 41.94
CA ILE A 106 -2.67 16.66 41.84
C ILE A 106 -3.91 17.41 42.36
N GLY A 107 -4.99 16.70 42.74
CA GLY A 107 -6.21 17.36 43.23
C GLY A 107 -7.33 16.41 43.64
N LEU A 108 -8.38 16.97 44.25
CA LEU A 108 -9.60 16.25 44.64
C LEU A 108 -10.28 15.65 43.41
N GLY A 109 -10.67 14.38 43.48
CA GLY A 109 -11.31 13.65 42.37
C GLY A 109 -10.34 13.18 41.27
N LEU A 110 -9.04 13.45 41.40
CA LEU A 110 -8.02 12.97 40.48
C LEU A 110 -7.23 11.81 41.10
N THR A 111 -6.54 11.03 40.25
CA THR A 111 -5.64 9.96 40.68
C THR A 111 -4.19 10.30 40.36
N GLY A 112 -3.27 9.70 41.12
CA GLY A 112 -1.84 9.76 40.85
C GLY A 112 -1.43 9.08 39.55
N LYS A 113 -0.11 8.92 39.39
CA LYS A 113 0.51 8.21 38.26
C LYS A 113 1.45 7.13 38.79
N ILE A 114 1.70 6.11 37.96
CA ILE A 114 2.57 4.99 38.28
C ILE A 114 3.84 5.07 37.43
N GLY A 115 4.99 4.93 38.09
CA GLY A 115 6.30 4.79 37.46
C GLY A 115 6.86 3.38 37.69
N ILE A 116 7.49 2.78 36.68
CA ILE A 116 8.21 1.51 36.78
C ILE A 116 9.62 1.70 36.19
N GLY A 117 10.65 1.32 36.95
CA GLY A 117 12.06 1.42 36.55
C GLY A 117 12.65 2.82 36.73
N ASP A 118 12.84 3.25 37.98
CA ASP A 118 13.40 4.56 38.34
C ASP A 118 12.66 5.76 37.68
N VAL A 119 11.34 5.79 37.89
CA VAL A 119 10.48 6.90 37.42
C VAL A 119 9.73 7.51 38.60
N THR A 120 10.28 8.59 39.16
CA THR A 120 9.71 9.31 40.31
C THR A 120 8.86 10.54 39.93
N ASP A 121 8.89 10.94 38.66
CA ASP A 121 7.96 11.90 38.04
C ASP A 121 7.37 11.34 36.73
N PRO A 122 6.34 10.46 36.81
CA PRO A 122 5.76 9.85 35.62
C PRO A 122 5.10 10.89 34.69
N HIS A 123 5.39 10.82 33.39
CA HIS A 123 4.79 11.71 32.40
C HIS A 123 3.44 11.20 31.85
N ALA A 124 3.14 9.92 32.04
CA ALA A 124 1.87 9.28 31.68
C ALA A 124 1.23 8.58 32.90
N LYS A 125 0.00 8.09 32.76
CA LYS A 125 -0.67 7.34 33.85
C LYS A 125 0.12 6.10 34.28
N LEU A 126 0.75 5.44 33.31
CA LEU A 126 1.78 4.43 33.50
C LEU A 126 2.99 4.85 32.67
N HIS A 127 4.14 5.06 33.32
CA HIS A 127 5.42 5.35 32.68
C HIS A 127 6.40 4.22 33.05
N ILE A 128 6.89 3.50 32.05
CA ILE A 128 7.88 2.43 32.22
C ILE A 128 9.17 2.89 31.55
N LYS A 129 10.28 2.83 32.27
CA LYS A 129 11.60 3.21 31.81
C LYS A 129 12.57 2.07 32.11
N ALA A 130 13.54 1.87 31.23
CA ALA A 130 14.62 0.89 31.40
C ALA A 130 15.86 1.63 31.89
N ASP A 131 16.70 0.90 32.62
CA ASP A 131 18.03 1.36 32.98
C ASP A 131 18.98 1.27 31.78
N ASP A 132 20.15 1.89 31.89
CA ASP A 132 21.15 1.90 30.83
C ASP A 132 21.59 0.46 30.48
N GLY A 133 21.36 0.05 29.24
CA GLY A 133 21.68 -1.30 28.75
C GLY A 133 20.53 -2.31 28.85
N GLU A 134 19.34 -1.89 29.27
CA GLU A 134 18.13 -2.71 29.32
C GLU A 134 17.06 -2.25 28.30
N ASN A 135 16.13 -3.14 27.95
CA ASN A 135 14.97 -2.82 27.11
C ASN A 135 13.73 -2.55 27.97
N VAL A 136 12.85 -1.66 27.50
CA VAL A 136 11.50 -1.48 28.07
C VAL A 136 10.54 -2.41 27.35
N ASP A 137 10.41 -3.64 27.84
CA ASP A 137 9.45 -4.60 27.29
C ASP A 137 8.15 -4.61 28.11
N LEU A 138 7.01 -4.47 27.42
CA LEU A 138 5.69 -4.79 27.98
C LEU A 138 5.21 -6.12 27.40
N LEU A 139 5.48 -7.21 28.12
CA LEU A 139 5.06 -8.54 27.72
C LEU A 139 3.62 -8.82 28.20
N LEU A 140 2.72 -9.09 27.25
CA LEU A 140 1.37 -9.58 27.53
C LEU A 140 1.22 -10.98 26.95
N GLU A 141 1.22 -12.01 27.80
CA GLU A 141 1.13 -13.41 27.36
C GLU A 141 -0.28 -13.98 27.51
N PRO A 142 -0.95 -14.37 26.41
CA PRO A 142 -2.20 -15.10 26.51
C PRO A 142 -1.93 -16.54 27.01
N GLY A 143 -2.65 -16.97 28.04
CA GLY A 143 -2.57 -18.35 28.52
C GLY A 143 -3.25 -19.32 27.55
N GLY A 144 -2.50 -19.97 26.67
CA GLY A 144 -3.02 -20.99 25.74
C GLY A 144 -3.56 -20.43 24.42
N SER A 145 -3.68 -21.32 23.43
CA SER A 145 -3.86 -20.93 22.03
C SER A 145 -5.22 -20.29 21.71
N SER A 146 -6.23 -20.35 22.56
CA SER A 146 -7.53 -19.69 22.33
C SER A 146 -7.62 -18.27 22.90
N ASN A 147 -6.64 -17.87 23.71
CA ASN A 147 -6.68 -16.64 24.47
C ASN A 147 -5.94 -15.51 23.75
N PHE A 148 -6.27 -14.28 24.14
CA PHE A 148 -5.70 -13.07 23.56
C PHE A 148 -5.13 -12.18 24.67
N ALA A 149 -3.94 -11.66 24.42
CA ALA A 149 -3.40 -10.52 25.14
C ALA A 149 -3.92 -9.26 24.46
N LYS A 150 -4.45 -8.28 25.24
CA LYS A 150 -5.12 -7.10 24.67
C LYS A 150 -4.74 -5.82 25.40
N ILE A 151 -4.48 -4.76 24.63
CA ILE A 151 -4.53 -3.37 25.11
C ILE A 151 -5.86 -2.79 24.64
N LYS A 152 -6.76 -2.44 25.57
CA LYS A 152 -8.11 -1.95 25.27
C LYS A 152 -8.19 -0.42 25.42
N PHE A 153 -8.85 0.25 24.48
CA PHE A 153 -9.08 1.69 24.48
C PHE A 153 -10.58 1.99 24.69
N GLY A 154 -11.06 1.75 25.92
CA GLY A 154 -12.45 1.94 26.35
C GLY A 154 -13.26 0.66 26.49
N GLU A 155 -14.41 0.75 27.15
CA GLU A 155 -15.45 -0.30 27.17
C GLU A 155 -16.58 0.14 26.25
N ILE A 156 -16.91 -0.66 25.23
CA ILE A 156 -18.10 -0.42 24.41
C ILE A 156 -19.14 -1.51 24.74
N SER A 157 -20.37 -1.06 24.98
CA SER A 157 -21.53 -1.86 25.36
C SER A 157 -21.87 -2.93 24.31
N LEU A 158 -22.32 -4.08 24.84
CA LEU A 158 -22.90 -5.34 24.32
C LEU A 158 -22.92 -5.69 22.81
N ASN A 159 -22.83 -4.76 21.86
CA ASN A 159 -22.98 -5.03 20.43
C ASN A 159 -21.93 -4.36 19.53
N ASN A 160 -20.91 -3.68 20.08
CA ASN A 160 -19.81 -3.15 19.26
C ASN A 160 -18.46 -3.38 19.95
N SER A 161 -17.48 -3.91 19.21
CA SER A 161 -16.19 -4.28 19.79
C SER A 161 -15.37 -3.02 20.12
N PRO A 162 -14.78 -2.91 21.33
CA PRO A 162 -13.94 -1.77 21.67
C PRO A 162 -12.68 -1.73 20.82
N ASN A 163 -12.19 -0.51 20.58
CA ASN A 163 -10.90 -0.29 19.95
C ASN A 163 -9.81 -0.98 20.80
N ARG A 164 -8.94 -1.78 20.17
CA ARG A 164 -7.92 -2.55 20.88
C ARG A 164 -6.79 -3.01 19.96
N ILE A 165 -5.66 -3.32 20.57
CA ILE A 165 -4.58 -4.09 19.96
C ILE A 165 -4.61 -5.47 20.63
N GLU A 166 -4.66 -6.54 19.85
CA GLU A 166 -4.62 -7.89 20.39
C GLU A 166 -3.69 -8.83 19.63
N ALA A 167 -3.17 -9.81 20.34
CA ALA A 167 -2.36 -10.87 19.77
C ALA A 167 -2.78 -12.22 20.36
N LYS A 168 -2.72 -13.24 19.49
CA LYS A 168 -2.96 -14.64 19.84
C LYS A 168 -1.64 -15.40 19.77
N GLN A 169 -1.47 -16.44 20.60
CA GLN A 169 -0.28 -17.29 20.54
C GLN A 169 -0.15 -17.92 19.14
N ALA A 170 0.97 -17.67 18.48
CA ALA A 170 1.24 -18.09 17.09
C ALA A 170 0.23 -17.56 16.04
N GLY A 171 -0.48 -16.48 16.35
CA GLY A 171 -1.38 -15.78 15.43
C GLY A 171 -0.86 -14.39 15.05
N ASN A 172 -1.68 -13.66 14.30
CA ASN A 172 -1.38 -12.28 13.92
C ASN A 172 -1.56 -11.32 15.11
N MET A 173 -0.94 -10.15 14.98
CA MET A 173 -1.32 -8.98 15.76
C MET A 173 -2.46 -8.27 15.03
N ASP A 174 -3.61 -8.19 15.67
CA ASP A 174 -4.79 -7.54 15.14
C ASP A 174 -4.99 -6.19 15.82
N PHE A 175 -5.20 -5.17 14.99
CA PHE A 175 -5.69 -3.89 15.45
C PHE A 175 -7.21 -3.88 15.20
N TYR A 176 -7.98 -3.33 16.13
CA TYR A 176 -9.42 -3.17 15.98
C TYR A 176 -9.77 -1.72 16.24
N THR A 177 -10.51 -1.13 15.31
CA THR A 177 -11.05 0.22 15.38
C THR A 177 -12.50 0.23 14.90
N ALA A 178 -13.35 1.05 15.50
CA ALA A 178 -14.74 1.22 15.06
C ALA A 178 -14.88 1.93 13.69
N SER A 179 -13.81 2.56 13.21
CA SER A 179 -13.70 3.29 11.93
C SER A 179 -12.25 3.18 11.42
N ASP A 180 -11.81 4.06 10.52
CA ASP A 180 -10.53 3.96 9.80
C ASP A 180 -9.29 3.94 10.70
N TYR A 181 -8.22 3.33 10.19
CA TYR A 181 -6.87 3.49 10.73
C TYR A 181 -6.32 4.85 10.35
N VAL A 182 -6.19 5.75 11.31
CA VAL A 182 -5.53 7.04 11.10
C VAL A 182 -4.15 7.02 11.75
N PHE A 183 -3.11 6.74 10.96
CA PHE A 183 -1.72 6.99 11.34
C PHE A 183 -1.41 8.48 11.06
N ARG A 184 -1.55 9.35 12.07
CA ARG A 184 -1.16 10.76 11.91
C ARG A 184 0.37 10.88 11.90
N ASP A 185 0.89 11.68 10.96
CA ASP A 185 2.28 12.16 10.90
C ASP A 185 3.40 11.14 10.59
N GLY A 186 3.08 9.95 10.03
CA GLY A 186 4.08 8.92 9.69
C GLY A 186 4.04 8.44 8.24
N ASN A 187 5.09 7.70 7.85
CA ASN A 187 5.10 6.83 6.68
C ASN A 187 4.73 5.41 7.16
N VAL A 188 3.92 4.67 6.40
CA VAL A 188 3.52 3.29 6.71
C VAL A 188 4.35 2.35 5.86
N GLY A 189 5.19 1.53 6.50
CA GLY A 189 5.90 0.43 5.87
C GLY A 189 5.17 -0.89 6.14
N ILE A 190 4.85 -1.64 5.07
CA ILE A 190 4.35 -3.02 5.16
C ILE A 190 5.44 -3.91 4.56
N GLY A 191 6.18 -4.63 5.42
CA GLY A 191 7.37 -5.38 5.01
C GLY A 191 8.64 -4.52 4.83
N GLU A 192 8.51 -3.19 4.82
CA GLU A 192 9.61 -2.22 4.80
C GLU A 192 9.76 -1.56 6.19
N HIS A 193 10.99 -1.53 6.73
CA HIS A 193 11.28 -1.02 8.06
C HIS A 193 11.70 0.46 8.08
N ASN A 194 12.10 1.02 6.92
CA ASN A 194 12.45 2.44 6.77
C ASN A 194 11.73 3.03 5.53
N PRO A 195 10.40 3.20 5.58
CA PRO A 195 9.65 3.69 4.43
C PRO A 195 10.02 5.14 4.08
N ASP A 196 10.48 5.37 2.84
CA ASP A 196 10.86 6.68 2.30
C ASP A 196 9.66 7.49 1.76
N GLU A 197 8.54 6.83 1.51
CA GLU A 197 7.27 7.42 1.08
C GLU A 197 6.13 7.14 2.07
N LYS A 198 5.00 7.84 1.91
CA LYS A 198 3.85 7.75 2.85
C LYS A 198 3.31 6.34 3.04
N LEU A 199 3.34 5.53 2.00
CA LEU A 199 3.01 4.11 2.04
C LEU A 199 4.03 3.37 1.19
N VAL A 200 4.84 2.52 1.82
CA VAL A 200 5.75 1.59 1.15
C VAL A 200 5.30 0.17 1.48
N VAL A 201 5.09 -0.62 0.44
CA VAL A 201 4.70 -2.03 0.57
C VAL A 201 5.76 -2.87 -0.13
N ASP A 202 6.54 -3.62 0.63
CA ASP A 202 7.43 -4.65 0.08
C ASP A 202 6.61 -5.90 -0.25
N GLY A 203 5.95 -5.85 -1.41
CA GLY A 203 5.09 -6.92 -1.90
C GLY A 203 3.90 -6.44 -2.72
N ASN A 204 3.00 -7.37 -3.02
CA ASN A 204 1.81 -7.10 -3.81
C ASN A 204 0.70 -6.43 -2.98
N ILE A 205 0.00 -5.48 -3.59
CA ILE A 205 -1.21 -4.86 -3.02
C ILE A 205 -2.43 -5.51 -3.67
N LYS A 206 -3.24 -6.22 -2.88
CA LYS A 206 -4.52 -6.78 -3.34
C LYS A 206 -5.66 -5.83 -2.96
N GLN A 207 -6.40 -5.35 -3.95
CA GLN A 207 -7.63 -4.60 -3.75
C GLN A 207 -8.84 -5.53 -3.83
N SER A 208 -9.84 -5.32 -2.97
CA SER A 208 -11.12 -6.03 -3.06
C SER A 208 -11.85 -5.69 -4.36
N PRO A 209 -12.67 -6.61 -4.93
CA PRO A 209 -13.51 -6.29 -6.07
C PRO A 209 -14.38 -5.06 -5.82
N GLU A 210 -14.79 -4.36 -6.89
CA GLU A 210 -15.63 -3.14 -6.88
C GLU A 210 -14.97 -1.83 -6.40
N PHE A 211 -13.72 -1.87 -5.95
CA PHE A 211 -13.00 -0.67 -5.52
C PHE A 211 -11.92 -0.26 -6.53
N HIS A 212 -11.61 1.05 -6.54
CA HIS A 212 -10.59 1.65 -7.42
C HIS A 212 -9.43 2.23 -6.62
N ILE A 213 -8.24 2.29 -7.22
CA ILE A 213 -7.16 3.14 -6.73
C ILE A 213 -7.32 4.50 -7.39
N LEU A 214 -7.65 5.53 -6.60
CA LEU A 214 -7.66 6.91 -7.09
C LEU A 214 -6.23 7.43 -7.12
N SER A 215 -5.65 7.55 -8.31
CA SER A 215 -4.34 8.15 -8.52
C SER A 215 -4.26 8.80 -9.90
N ASP A 216 -3.67 9.98 -9.98
CA ASP A 216 -3.36 10.65 -11.25
C ASP A 216 -2.03 10.17 -11.85
N LYS A 217 -1.15 9.56 -11.03
CA LYS A 217 0.21 9.19 -11.42
C LYS A 217 0.59 7.84 -10.84
N ILE A 218 0.92 6.90 -11.72
CA ILE A 218 1.52 5.61 -11.39
C ILE A 218 2.85 5.51 -12.13
N LYS A 219 3.91 5.14 -11.42
CA LYS A 219 5.26 5.04 -11.97
C LYS A 219 5.86 3.68 -11.64
N ALA A 220 6.26 2.95 -12.67
CA ALA A 220 7.16 1.81 -12.51
C ALA A 220 8.61 2.32 -12.42
N THR A 221 9.34 1.88 -11.39
CA THR A 221 10.74 2.28 -11.16
C THR A 221 11.74 1.19 -11.56
N GLY A 222 11.28 -0.07 -11.68
CA GLY A 222 12.10 -1.20 -12.09
C GLY A 222 12.13 -1.43 -13.61
N ALA A 223 12.94 -2.40 -14.05
CA ALA A 223 13.16 -2.72 -15.45
C ALA A 223 11.97 -3.39 -16.17
N ASN A 224 10.97 -3.87 -15.42
CA ASN A 224 9.83 -4.62 -15.96
C ASN A 224 8.67 -3.71 -16.44
N GLY A 225 8.75 -2.39 -16.22
CA GLY A 225 7.71 -1.46 -16.65
C GLY A 225 6.43 -1.52 -15.82
N LEU A 226 5.34 -0.98 -16.36
CA LEU A 226 4.01 -0.92 -15.73
C LEU A 226 3.08 -1.95 -16.39
N MET A 227 2.40 -2.76 -15.59
CA MET A 227 1.52 -3.83 -16.08
C MET A 227 0.11 -3.70 -15.50
N LEU A 228 -0.90 -3.84 -16.35
CA LEU A 228 -2.32 -3.90 -15.99
C LEU A 228 -2.89 -5.17 -16.64
N GLN A 229 -2.86 -6.28 -15.90
CA GLN A 229 -3.21 -7.60 -16.44
C GLN A 229 -4.14 -8.38 -15.50
N ASP A 230 -4.88 -9.32 -16.07
CA ASP A 230 -5.61 -10.33 -15.32
C ASP A 230 -4.70 -11.47 -14.83
N GLY A 231 -5.27 -12.43 -14.09
CA GLY A 231 -4.53 -13.57 -13.55
C GLY A 231 -4.00 -14.55 -14.62
N THR A 232 -4.34 -14.34 -15.89
CA THR A 232 -3.85 -15.12 -17.03
C THR A 232 -2.83 -14.36 -17.87
N GLY A 233 -2.48 -13.13 -17.48
CA GLY A 233 -1.50 -12.29 -18.19
C GLY A 233 -2.07 -11.45 -19.32
N ASN A 234 -3.39 -11.44 -19.53
CA ASN A 234 -4.02 -10.62 -20.55
C ASN A 234 -4.20 -9.18 -20.06
N GLY A 235 -3.83 -8.19 -20.86
CA GLY A 235 -4.09 -6.79 -20.55
C GLY A 235 -3.19 -5.81 -21.27
N ILE A 236 -2.79 -4.75 -20.58
CA ILE A 236 -1.92 -3.69 -21.09
C ILE A 236 -0.57 -3.76 -20.37
N VAL A 237 0.51 -3.73 -21.13
CA VAL A 237 1.88 -3.62 -20.60
C VAL A 237 2.54 -2.38 -21.19
N VAL A 238 3.22 -1.61 -20.35
CA VAL A 238 4.11 -0.52 -20.77
C VAL A 238 5.53 -0.92 -20.37
N ASN A 239 6.31 -1.38 -21.34
CA ASN A 239 7.68 -1.85 -21.11
C ASN A 239 8.63 -0.71 -20.76
N ASN A 240 9.79 -1.06 -20.21
CA ASN A 240 10.88 -0.10 -20.05
C ASN A 240 11.24 0.54 -21.41
N GLY A 241 11.22 1.87 -21.48
CA GLY A 241 11.36 2.63 -22.73
C GLY A 241 10.04 3.17 -23.30
N GLY A 242 8.88 2.74 -22.80
CA GLY A 242 7.58 3.34 -23.11
C GLY A 242 6.71 2.61 -24.15
N LYS A 243 7.22 1.52 -24.74
CA LYS A 243 6.46 0.71 -25.70
C LYS A 243 5.26 0.04 -25.02
N VAL A 244 4.11 0.05 -25.69
CA VAL A 244 2.83 -0.44 -25.18
C VAL A 244 2.43 -1.73 -25.90
N GLY A 245 2.17 -2.79 -25.13
CA GLY A 245 1.59 -4.04 -25.60
C GLY A 245 0.16 -4.20 -25.11
N ILE A 246 -0.75 -4.69 -25.96
CA ILE A 246 -2.14 -5.02 -25.61
C ILE A 246 -2.45 -6.45 -26.06
N GLY A 247 -2.79 -7.33 -25.12
CA GLY A 247 -3.12 -8.73 -25.38
C GLY A 247 -2.06 -9.74 -24.91
N PRO A 248 -2.35 -11.05 -24.98
CA PRO A 248 -1.52 -12.11 -24.43
C PRO A 248 -0.12 -12.22 -25.06
N ASP A 249 -0.02 -12.09 -26.39
CA ASP A 249 1.26 -12.28 -27.09
C ASP A 249 2.06 -10.98 -27.26
N ALA A 250 1.47 -9.82 -26.92
CA ALA A 250 2.11 -8.50 -27.00
C ALA A 250 2.89 -8.12 -25.72
N THR A 251 3.39 -9.08 -24.93
CA THR A 251 4.06 -8.79 -23.63
C THR A 251 5.45 -8.18 -23.76
N ASN A 252 6.09 -8.29 -24.94
CA ASN A 252 7.35 -7.62 -25.26
C ASN A 252 7.26 -6.94 -26.63
N PRO A 253 6.55 -5.80 -26.73
CA PRO A 253 6.24 -5.19 -28.01
C PRO A 253 7.50 -4.80 -28.79
N SER A 254 7.52 -5.21 -30.06
CA SER A 254 8.55 -4.86 -31.03
C SER A 254 8.44 -3.40 -31.49
N SER A 255 7.20 -2.88 -31.54
CA SER A 255 6.83 -1.53 -31.95
C SER A 255 6.40 -0.66 -30.75
N GLU A 256 6.21 0.64 -30.96
CA GLU A 256 5.75 1.55 -29.89
C GLU A 256 4.36 1.20 -29.36
N LEU A 257 3.48 0.68 -30.23
CA LEU A 257 2.19 0.09 -29.87
C LEU A 257 2.02 -1.23 -30.64
N GLU A 258 1.88 -2.33 -29.91
CA GLU A 258 1.60 -3.65 -30.47
C GLU A 258 0.29 -4.18 -29.87
N VAL A 259 -0.64 -4.59 -30.74
CA VAL A 259 -1.93 -5.15 -30.33
C VAL A 259 -2.01 -6.57 -30.87
N ASP A 260 -2.04 -7.54 -29.97
CA ASP A 260 -2.31 -8.94 -30.29
C ASP A 260 -3.83 -9.12 -30.43
N GLY A 261 -4.33 -8.78 -31.63
CA GLY A 261 -5.74 -8.89 -31.99
C GLY A 261 -6.20 -7.83 -33.00
N THR A 262 -7.51 -7.78 -33.22
CA THR A 262 -8.13 -6.78 -34.10
C THR A 262 -8.46 -5.50 -33.33
N ILE A 263 -8.16 -4.34 -33.93
CA ILE A 263 -8.53 -3.04 -33.38
C ILE A 263 -9.89 -2.61 -33.95
N PHE A 264 -10.90 -2.45 -33.09
CA PHE A 264 -12.18 -1.84 -33.46
C PHE A 264 -12.17 -0.36 -33.09
N THR A 265 -12.29 0.53 -34.09
CA THR A 265 -12.31 1.98 -33.88
C THR A 265 -13.33 2.66 -34.80
N LYS A 266 -13.95 3.74 -34.31
CA LYS A 266 -14.86 4.57 -35.10
C LYS A 266 -14.13 5.58 -35.99
N HIS A 267 -12.93 5.97 -35.60
CA HIS A 267 -12.19 7.08 -36.21
C HIS A 267 -10.70 6.72 -36.32
N PHE A 268 -10.36 5.72 -37.14
CA PHE A 268 -8.96 5.39 -37.43
C PHE A 268 -8.33 6.51 -38.27
N ARG A 269 -7.21 7.05 -37.80
CA ARG A 269 -6.44 8.06 -38.53
C ARG A 269 -4.98 7.62 -38.55
N LEU A 270 -4.48 7.31 -39.74
CA LEU A 270 -3.05 7.08 -39.97
C LEU A 270 -2.40 8.41 -40.36
N ASP A 271 -1.59 8.98 -39.48
CA ASP A 271 -0.89 10.23 -39.73
C ASP A 271 0.48 9.98 -40.39
N ASN A 272 0.80 10.72 -41.46
CA ASN A 272 2.11 10.69 -42.13
C ASN A 272 2.79 12.07 -42.10
N SER A 273 2.33 12.99 -41.25
CA SER A 273 2.98 14.29 -41.08
C SER A 273 4.26 14.13 -40.24
N SER A 274 5.36 14.70 -40.71
CA SER A 274 6.66 14.70 -40.03
C SER A 274 6.74 15.61 -38.81
N GLY A 275 5.59 15.94 -38.21
CA GLY A 275 5.47 16.75 -37.01
C GLY A 275 4.56 17.95 -37.22
N SER A 276 3.26 17.75 -36.98
CA SER A 276 2.32 18.72 -36.40
C SER A 276 0.94 18.06 -36.38
N SER A 277 0.23 18.17 -35.26
CA SER A 277 -1.14 17.68 -35.01
C SER A 277 -2.23 18.38 -35.83
N GLY A 278 -1.95 18.78 -37.08
CA GLY A 278 -2.88 19.37 -38.03
C GLY A 278 -3.55 18.33 -38.93
N PRO A 279 -4.68 18.63 -39.59
CA PRO A 279 -5.29 17.71 -40.56
C PRO A 279 -4.30 17.36 -41.69
N LEU A 280 -4.35 16.13 -42.17
CA LEU A 280 -3.58 15.69 -43.35
C LEU A 280 -4.05 16.50 -44.56
N THR A 281 -3.21 17.40 -45.06
CA THR A 281 -3.46 18.14 -46.30
C THR A 281 -2.66 17.50 -47.43
N GLY A 282 -3.29 17.27 -48.59
CA GLY A 282 -2.62 16.71 -49.77
C GLY A 282 -2.77 15.19 -49.96
N PHE A 283 -3.49 14.51 -49.06
CA PHE A 283 -3.82 13.08 -49.16
C PHE A 283 -5.32 12.86 -49.42
N ASP A 284 -6.07 13.89 -49.83
CA ASP A 284 -7.48 13.73 -50.17
C ASP A 284 -7.63 12.80 -51.38
N GLY A 285 -8.53 11.82 -51.27
CA GLY A 285 -8.69 10.76 -52.27
C GLY A 285 -7.61 9.67 -52.28
N TYR A 286 -6.58 9.75 -51.43
CA TYR A 286 -5.56 8.70 -51.34
C TYR A 286 -6.17 7.41 -50.79
N LEU A 287 -5.62 6.28 -51.24
CA LEU A 287 -6.02 4.95 -50.81
C LEU A 287 -5.02 4.43 -49.78
N LEU A 288 -5.51 3.64 -48.83
CA LEU A 288 -4.66 2.96 -47.87
C LEU A 288 -4.15 1.66 -48.49
N GLN A 289 -2.84 1.48 -48.54
CA GLN A 289 -2.18 0.26 -49.03
C GLN A 289 -1.34 -0.36 -47.91
N ALA A 290 -1.14 -1.68 -47.96
CA ALA A 290 -0.19 -2.41 -47.13
C ALA A 290 1.02 -2.89 -47.94
N ASP A 291 2.21 -2.89 -47.32
CA ASP A 291 3.40 -3.56 -47.86
C ASP A 291 3.40 -5.08 -47.56
N GLU A 292 4.48 -5.79 -47.91
CA GLU A 292 4.61 -7.24 -47.64
C GLU A 292 4.64 -7.59 -46.15
N TYR A 293 4.92 -6.62 -45.29
CA TYR A 293 4.96 -6.75 -43.84
C TYR A 293 3.66 -6.27 -43.17
N GLY A 294 2.68 -5.81 -43.95
CA GLY A 294 1.41 -5.28 -43.44
C GLY A 294 1.46 -3.83 -42.96
N ASN A 295 2.56 -3.11 -43.17
CA ASN A 295 2.64 -1.69 -42.80
C ASN A 295 1.73 -0.88 -43.71
N ALA A 296 0.81 -0.15 -43.10
CA ALA A 296 -0.12 0.70 -43.82
C ALA A 296 0.54 2.02 -44.23
N SER A 297 0.32 2.45 -45.47
CA SER A 297 0.76 3.75 -45.98
C SER A 297 -0.27 4.34 -46.94
N TRP A 298 -0.29 5.67 -47.06
CA TRP A 298 -1.14 6.36 -48.03
C TRP A 298 -0.50 6.28 -49.41
N ALA A 299 -1.24 5.76 -50.39
CA ALA A 299 -0.82 5.67 -51.78
C ALA A 299 -1.64 6.61 -52.66
N ASP A 300 -0.95 7.31 -53.56
CA ASP A 300 -1.61 8.11 -54.60
C ASP A 300 -2.36 7.16 -55.54
N PRO A 301 -3.66 7.35 -55.81
CA PRO A 301 -4.40 6.50 -56.73
C PRO A 301 -3.75 6.40 -58.13
N THR A 302 -2.98 7.39 -58.57
CA THR A 302 -2.27 7.31 -59.86
C THR A 302 -1.04 6.41 -59.81
N SER A 303 -0.54 6.07 -58.62
CA SER A 303 0.66 5.24 -58.41
C SER A 303 0.36 3.74 -58.28
N ILE A 304 -0.93 3.37 -58.14
CA ILE A 304 -1.38 1.98 -57.95
C ILE A 304 -1.91 1.33 -59.23
N ASN A 305 -1.45 1.80 -60.40
CA ASN A 305 -1.84 1.21 -61.69
C ASN A 305 -1.27 -0.23 -61.80
N ASP A 306 -2.15 -1.22 -61.90
CA ASP A 306 -1.78 -2.63 -62.15
C ASP A 306 -1.41 -2.90 -63.62
N GLY A 307 -1.52 -1.88 -64.47
CA GLY A 307 -1.09 -1.86 -65.87
C GLY A 307 -2.13 -2.41 -66.85
N ASP A 308 -3.31 -2.79 -66.36
CA ASP A 308 -4.33 -3.42 -67.19
C ASP A 308 -5.21 -2.42 -67.93
N TRP A 309 -5.50 -1.26 -67.33
CA TRP A 309 -6.40 -0.26 -67.90
C TRP A 309 -5.83 1.14 -67.78
N GLU A 310 -5.74 1.85 -68.90
CA GLU A 310 -5.33 3.26 -68.93
C GLU A 310 -6.44 4.15 -69.49
N THR A 311 -6.42 5.42 -69.08
CA THR A 311 -7.30 6.46 -69.60
C THR A 311 -6.55 7.30 -70.64
N ASN A 312 -7.19 7.60 -71.78
CA ASN A 312 -6.72 8.59 -72.75
C ASN A 312 -7.84 9.59 -73.02
N GLY A 313 -7.77 10.76 -72.38
CA GLY A 313 -8.90 11.68 -72.34
C GLY A 313 -10.08 11.05 -71.60
N ASP A 314 -11.22 10.95 -72.29
CA ASP A 314 -12.44 10.34 -71.75
C ASP A 314 -12.53 8.82 -72.01
N ASP A 315 -11.58 8.25 -72.76
CA ASP A 315 -11.58 6.84 -73.17
C ASP A 315 -10.79 5.95 -72.21
N ILE A 316 -11.24 4.71 -72.01
CA ILE A 316 -10.53 3.66 -71.26
C ILE A 316 -10.08 2.58 -72.26
N TYR A 317 -8.82 2.17 -72.18
CA TYR A 317 -8.27 1.12 -73.04
C TYR A 317 -7.34 0.19 -72.28
N ASN A 318 -7.25 -1.05 -72.77
CA ASN A 318 -6.26 -2.00 -72.29
C ASN A 318 -4.87 -1.58 -72.78
N MET A 319 -3.96 -1.29 -71.86
CA MET A 319 -2.58 -0.92 -72.20
C MET A 319 -1.63 -2.14 -72.24
N ASN A 320 -2.02 -3.26 -71.64
CA ASN A 320 -1.24 -4.47 -71.78
C ASN A 320 -1.31 -5.00 -73.24
N SER A 321 -0.27 -5.70 -73.69
CA SER A 321 -0.22 -6.29 -75.04
C SER A 321 -1.15 -7.49 -75.22
N GLY A 322 -1.89 -7.85 -74.16
CA GLY A 322 -2.86 -8.92 -74.15
C GLY A 322 -4.19 -8.49 -74.75
N ASN A 323 -5.03 -9.50 -75.01
CA ASN A 323 -6.38 -9.30 -75.49
C ASN A 323 -7.36 -9.22 -74.30
N ILE A 324 -8.50 -8.55 -74.48
CA ILE A 324 -9.58 -8.51 -73.48
C ILE A 324 -10.47 -9.74 -73.67
N GLY A 325 -10.54 -10.59 -72.66
CA GLY A 325 -11.43 -11.75 -72.62
C GLY A 325 -12.69 -11.50 -71.78
N ILE A 326 -13.87 -11.75 -72.35
CA ILE A 326 -15.14 -11.79 -71.61
C ILE A 326 -15.65 -13.23 -71.65
N GLY A 327 -15.54 -13.96 -70.53
CA GLY A 327 -15.93 -15.37 -70.44
C GLY A 327 -14.87 -16.38 -70.91
N ILE A 328 -13.68 -15.90 -71.31
CA ILE A 328 -12.55 -16.72 -71.77
C ILE A 328 -11.24 -16.22 -71.17
N VAL A 329 -10.42 -17.14 -70.67
CA VAL A 329 -9.14 -16.83 -69.99
C VAL A 329 -7.94 -16.76 -70.95
N ALA A 330 -8.11 -17.21 -72.19
CA ALA A 330 -7.10 -17.15 -73.26
C ALA A 330 -7.70 -16.51 -74.52
N PRO A 331 -7.93 -15.19 -74.52
CA PRO A 331 -8.54 -14.49 -75.65
C PRO A 331 -7.67 -14.54 -76.92
N GLU A 332 -8.26 -14.98 -78.05
CA GLU A 332 -7.56 -15.17 -79.34
C GLU A 332 -7.62 -13.94 -80.26
N SER A 333 -8.34 -12.90 -79.86
CA SER A 333 -8.49 -11.63 -80.58
C SER A 333 -8.62 -10.47 -79.58
N PRO A 334 -8.30 -9.21 -79.97
CA PRO A 334 -8.24 -8.05 -79.06
C PRO A 334 -9.44 -7.87 -78.11
N LEU A 335 -10.63 -8.27 -78.55
CA LEU A 335 -11.78 -8.49 -77.70
C LEU A 335 -12.38 -9.86 -78.03
N HIS A 336 -12.24 -10.85 -77.14
CA HIS A 336 -12.81 -12.19 -77.30
C HIS A 336 -13.92 -12.40 -76.26
N ILE A 337 -15.16 -12.50 -76.72
CA ILE A 337 -16.32 -12.83 -75.89
C ILE A 337 -16.70 -14.30 -76.11
N ASP A 338 -16.51 -15.15 -75.11
CA ASP A 338 -16.95 -16.56 -75.12
C ASP A 338 -18.03 -16.77 -74.06
N SER A 339 -19.29 -16.62 -74.47
CA SER A 339 -20.44 -16.79 -73.59
C SER A 339 -21.25 -18.00 -74.03
N ASN A 340 -21.14 -19.11 -73.31
CA ASN A 340 -21.91 -20.32 -73.59
C ASN A 340 -23.34 -20.20 -72.99
N ILE A 341 -24.15 -19.23 -73.47
CA ILE A 341 -25.51 -18.97 -72.96
C ILE A 341 -26.55 -19.49 -73.95
N GLY A 342 -27.22 -20.58 -73.58
CA GLY A 342 -28.20 -21.30 -74.41
C GLY A 342 -29.59 -20.66 -74.59
N ASN A 343 -29.75 -19.33 -74.56
CA ASN A 343 -31.05 -18.68 -74.81
C ASN A 343 -30.92 -17.38 -75.64
N THR A 344 -31.64 -17.30 -76.76
CA THR A 344 -31.32 -16.48 -77.94
C THR A 344 -31.95 -15.08 -77.97
N ASN A 345 -32.46 -14.56 -76.84
CA ASN A 345 -33.08 -13.21 -76.79
C ASN A 345 -32.28 -12.16 -76.01
N ALA A 346 -31.03 -12.45 -75.62
CA ALA A 346 -30.12 -11.41 -75.12
C ALA A 346 -29.43 -10.71 -76.30
N THR A 347 -29.42 -9.38 -76.32
CA THR A 347 -28.56 -8.61 -77.24
C THR A 347 -27.11 -8.80 -76.80
N PHE A 348 -26.38 -9.68 -77.49
CA PHE A 348 -25.02 -10.13 -77.10
C PHE A 348 -23.92 -9.07 -77.30
N PHE A 349 -24.15 -8.09 -78.18
CA PHE A 349 -23.24 -6.98 -78.45
C PHE A 349 -24.04 -5.88 -79.17
N LYS A 350 -24.32 -4.76 -78.50
CA LYS A 350 -25.02 -3.61 -79.10
C LYS A 350 -24.02 -2.50 -79.37
N VAL A 351 -23.64 -2.34 -80.64
CA VAL A 351 -22.98 -1.11 -81.12
C VAL A 351 -24.08 -0.21 -81.65
N SER A 352 -24.48 0.80 -80.88
CA SER A 352 -25.40 1.84 -81.33
C SER A 352 -24.62 3.10 -81.68
N ASN A 353 -24.73 3.54 -82.92
CA ASN A 353 -24.21 4.82 -83.41
C ASN A 353 -25.42 5.68 -83.80
N GLU A 354 -25.59 6.87 -83.20
CA GLU A 354 -26.64 7.83 -83.61
C GLU A 354 -26.19 8.73 -84.78
N GLY A 355 -25.00 8.49 -85.35
CA GLY A 355 -24.47 9.11 -86.56
C GLY A 355 -24.60 8.24 -87.82
N THR A 356 -24.61 8.89 -89.00
CA THR A 356 -25.10 8.37 -90.29
C THR A 356 -24.22 7.33 -91.02
N SER A 357 -23.16 6.78 -90.45
CA SER A 357 -22.39 5.71 -91.15
C SER A 357 -21.37 4.98 -90.27
N ILE A 358 -21.28 3.66 -90.46
CA ILE A 358 -20.04 2.89 -90.28
C ILE A 358 -19.53 2.62 -91.70
N GLU A 359 -18.54 3.38 -92.17
CA GLU A 359 -17.88 3.14 -93.46
C GLU A 359 -16.47 2.57 -93.23
N GLY A 360 -16.33 1.27 -93.51
CA GLY A 360 -15.06 0.57 -93.61
C GLY A 360 -15.29 -0.79 -94.26
N GLY A 361 -14.80 -0.96 -95.50
CA GLY A 361 -15.05 -2.15 -96.30
C GLY A 361 -14.38 -3.40 -95.74
N GLY A 362 -15.19 -4.32 -95.21
CA GLY A 362 -14.81 -5.64 -94.74
C GLY A 362 -15.98 -6.39 -94.11
N THR A 363 -15.96 -7.72 -94.15
CA THR A 363 -17.03 -8.57 -93.59
C THR A 363 -16.89 -8.68 -92.07
N THR A 364 -17.91 -8.28 -91.30
CA THR A 364 -17.97 -8.52 -89.85
C THR A 364 -18.85 -9.74 -89.57
N TYR A 365 -18.29 -10.81 -89.00
CA TYR A 365 -19.05 -11.97 -88.53
C TYR A 365 -19.29 -11.84 -87.03
N ILE A 366 -20.56 -11.72 -86.61
CA ILE A 366 -20.94 -11.84 -85.20
C ILE A 366 -21.88 -13.05 -85.06
N GLY A 367 -21.40 -14.10 -84.35
CA GLY A 367 -22.12 -15.33 -84.07
C GLY A 367 -21.83 -16.50 -85.03
N LYS A 368 -21.43 -17.65 -84.49
CA LYS A 368 -21.25 -18.91 -85.24
C LYS A 368 -22.60 -19.34 -85.82
N LYS A 369 -22.68 -19.54 -87.14
CA LYS A 369 -23.77 -20.31 -87.75
C LYS A 369 -23.68 -21.74 -87.22
N ALA A 370 -24.62 -22.16 -86.37
CA ALA A 370 -24.78 -23.55 -85.99
C ALA A 370 -25.04 -24.37 -87.27
N GLY A 371 -24.09 -25.21 -87.66
CA GLY A 371 -24.28 -26.26 -88.66
C GLY A 371 -24.80 -27.52 -87.96
N ASN A 372 -25.76 -28.17 -88.61
CA ASN A 372 -26.41 -29.44 -88.22
C ASN A 372 -25.45 -30.55 -87.81
#